data_AF-A0A7S2QPM8-F1
#
_entry.id   AF-A0A7S2QPM8-F1
#
_cell.length_a   1.000
_cell.length_b   1.000
_cell.length_c   1.000
_cell.angle_alpha   90.00
_cell.angle_beta   90.00
_cell.angle_gamma   90.00
#
_symmetry.space_group_name_H-M   'P 1'
#
loop_
_entity.id
_entity.type
_entity.pdbx_description
1 polymer ?
#
loop_
_entity_poly.entity_id
_entity_poly.type
_entity_poly.pdbx_seq_one_letter_code
_entity_poly.pdbx_strand_id
1 'polypeptide(L)'
;EMSVLAKAHGYVVGCAPAQSYFDCRCLQMGSQTRAGEGVPFPECEFSYSLTLAPYETSWHPEFLHQGRNCYAYLVGKFGYETFDWISIQLYETNSHAEWATTSAAGAKQQTVKEYLDDLAADFEKGYCIRVPDSGEVLEVRIPRDRLVWGFSFGRHAAGKFLVQNFAASLPDADGFRGAVFWNVEIDGTGLETDDKSDPDKFLHMARELAKLFGRIRIERSMA
;
A
#
# COMPACT_ATOMS: atom_id res chain seq x y z
N GLU A 1 -17.14 5.04 -11.46
CA GLU A 1 -17.72 5.30 -12.79
C GLU A 1 -16.69 5.64 -13.88
N MET A 2 -15.92 6.74 -13.78
CA MET A 2 -14.91 7.06 -14.81
C MET A 2 -13.93 5.92 -15.09
N SER A 3 -13.45 5.24 -14.04
CA SER A 3 -12.56 4.07 -14.16
C SER A 3 -13.21 2.91 -14.94
N VAL A 4 -14.50 2.63 -14.68
CA VAL A 4 -15.27 1.59 -15.39
C VAL A 4 -15.41 1.95 -16.87
N LEU A 5 -15.72 3.21 -17.16
CA LEU A 5 -15.85 3.70 -18.54
C LEU A 5 -14.51 3.65 -19.28
N ALA A 6 -13.42 4.12 -18.66
CA ALA A 6 -12.08 4.03 -19.22
C ALA A 6 -11.71 2.57 -19.53
N LYS A 7 -12.03 1.64 -18.63
CA LYS A 7 -11.80 0.21 -18.85
C LYS A 7 -12.56 -0.33 -20.06
N ALA A 8 -13.83 0.05 -20.22
CA ALA A 8 -14.65 -0.33 -21.37
C ALA A 8 -14.11 0.22 -22.71
N HIS A 9 -13.36 1.32 -22.69
CA HIS A 9 -12.69 1.89 -23.85
C HIS A 9 -11.27 1.35 -24.10
N GLY A 10 -10.85 0.31 -23.37
CA GLY A 10 -9.55 -0.34 -23.58
C GLY A 10 -8.38 0.36 -22.91
N TYR A 11 -8.62 1.33 -22.00
CA TYR A 11 -7.56 1.93 -21.21
C TYR A 11 -7.09 0.99 -20.09
N VAL A 12 -5.82 1.13 -19.72
CA VAL A 12 -5.27 0.54 -18.49
C VAL A 12 -5.65 1.45 -17.33
N VAL A 13 -6.22 0.87 -16.29
CA VAL A 13 -6.73 1.61 -15.12
C VAL A 13 -5.99 1.14 -13.87
N GLY A 14 -5.18 2.03 -13.31
CA GLY A 14 -4.51 1.80 -12.03
C GLY A 14 -5.20 2.55 -10.88
N CYS A 15 -5.10 2.01 -9.68
CA CYS A 15 -5.43 2.70 -8.44
C CYS A 15 -4.20 2.70 -7.54
N ALA A 16 -3.89 3.81 -6.87
CA ALA A 16 -2.73 3.89 -6.00
C ALA A 16 -3.09 4.55 -4.66
N PRO A 17 -3.86 3.89 -3.78
CA PRO A 17 -4.25 4.49 -2.52
C PRO A 17 -3.11 4.47 -1.50
N ALA A 18 -3.02 5.55 -0.74
CA ALA A 18 -2.52 5.55 0.63
C ALA A 18 -3.00 4.31 1.41
N GLN A 19 -2.11 3.61 2.13
CA GLN A 19 -2.55 2.51 2.98
C GLN A 19 -3.62 2.98 3.98
N SER A 20 -3.47 4.18 4.54
CA SER A 20 -4.43 4.74 5.47
C SER A 20 -5.87 4.84 4.92
N TYR A 21 -6.01 4.94 3.60
CA TYR A 21 -7.28 5.03 2.89
C TYR A 21 -7.77 3.72 2.28
N PHE A 22 -6.95 2.66 2.35
CA PHE A 22 -7.30 1.32 1.89
C PHE A 22 -6.57 0.25 2.70
N ASP A 23 -7.16 -0.11 3.85
CA ASP A 23 -6.54 -1.01 4.83
C ASP A 23 -7.55 -2.07 5.29
N CYS A 24 -7.31 -3.33 4.92
CA CYS A 24 -8.10 -4.48 5.33
C CYS A 24 -7.86 -4.89 6.80
N ARG A 25 -7.04 -4.16 7.55
CA ARG A 25 -6.68 -4.45 8.95
C ARG A 25 -7.14 -3.38 9.94
N CYS A 26 -7.77 -2.29 9.49
CA CYS A 26 -8.44 -1.36 10.41
C CYS A 26 -9.75 -1.95 10.91
N LEU A 27 -9.68 -2.90 11.83
CA LEU A 27 -10.88 -3.45 12.46
C LEU A 27 -11.64 -2.34 13.18
N GLN A 28 -12.97 -2.35 13.05
CA GLN A 28 -13.79 -1.39 13.77
C GLN A 28 -13.62 -1.58 15.29
N MET A 29 -13.40 -0.50 16.05
CA MET A 29 -13.27 -0.56 17.51
C MET A 29 -14.49 -1.26 18.14
N GLY A 30 -14.26 -2.32 18.92
CA GLY A 30 -15.31 -3.15 19.52
C GLY A 30 -15.79 -4.31 18.63
N SER A 31 -15.40 -4.35 17.34
CA SER A 31 -15.56 -5.54 16.50
C SER A 31 -14.44 -6.54 16.83
N GLN A 32 -14.69 -7.42 17.79
CA GLN A 32 -13.90 -8.64 17.87
C GLN A 32 -14.25 -9.53 16.67
N THR A 33 -13.57 -9.32 15.54
CA THR A 33 -13.06 -10.34 14.59
C THR A 33 -14.01 -11.43 14.08
N ARG A 34 -15.32 -11.34 14.25
CA ARG A 34 -16.23 -12.35 13.72
C ARG A 34 -17.08 -11.79 12.61
N ALA A 35 -17.00 -12.48 11.47
CA ALA A 35 -18.16 -12.70 10.61
C ALA A 35 -19.42 -12.73 11.48
N GLY A 36 -20.19 -11.64 11.45
CA GLY A 36 -21.41 -11.48 12.23
C GLY A 36 -22.55 -12.25 11.59
N GLU A 37 -23.71 -12.29 12.24
CA GLU A 37 -24.91 -12.87 11.63
C GLU A 37 -25.20 -12.20 10.28
N GLY A 38 -24.97 -12.94 9.18
CA GLY A 38 -25.20 -12.48 7.81
C GLY A 38 -24.01 -11.83 7.10
N VAL A 39 -22.81 -11.74 7.70
CA VAL A 39 -21.61 -11.18 7.03
C VAL A 39 -20.46 -12.20 7.07
N PRO A 40 -19.95 -12.67 5.92
CA PRO A 40 -18.94 -13.74 5.87
C PRO A 40 -17.51 -13.29 6.21
N PHE A 41 -17.25 -11.99 6.26
CA PHE A 41 -15.92 -11.39 6.42
C PHE A 41 -15.84 -10.47 7.67
N PRO A 42 -14.63 -10.18 8.19
CA PRO A 42 -14.45 -9.17 9.23
C PRO A 42 -14.90 -7.78 8.73
N GLU A 43 -15.47 -6.97 9.63
CA GLU A 43 -15.87 -5.58 9.34
C GLU A 43 -14.71 -4.63 9.69
N CYS A 44 -14.24 -3.89 8.69
CA CYS A 44 -13.25 -2.83 8.85
C CYS A 44 -13.93 -1.47 8.92
N GLU A 45 -13.30 -0.55 9.66
CA GLU A 45 -13.78 0.80 9.80
C GLU A 45 -13.80 1.50 8.44
N PHE A 46 -14.92 2.18 8.18
CA PHE A 46 -15.07 3.11 7.09
C PHE A 46 -15.52 4.45 7.65
N SER A 47 -14.88 5.52 7.20
CA SER A 47 -15.15 6.85 7.73
C SER A 47 -14.89 7.92 6.68
N TYR A 48 -15.77 8.92 6.64
CA TYR A 48 -15.56 10.16 5.87
C TYR A 48 -14.82 11.22 6.69
N SER A 49 -14.54 10.96 7.97
CA SER A 49 -13.95 11.94 8.87
C SER A 49 -12.56 12.37 8.42
N LEU A 50 -12.32 13.68 8.42
CA LEU A 50 -11.00 14.25 8.16
C LEU A 50 -10.10 14.33 9.40
N THR A 51 -10.65 13.94 10.56
CA THR A 51 -10.00 14.05 11.87
C THR A 51 -10.09 12.74 12.63
N LEU A 52 -10.00 11.61 11.92
CA LEU A 52 -10.09 10.29 12.55
C LEU A 52 -8.80 10.00 13.32
N ALA A 53 -8.94 9.56 14.56
CA ALA A 53 -7.82 9.14 15.40
C ALA A 53 -6.99 8.03 14.74
N PRO A 54 -5.70 7.89 15.12
CA PRO A 54 -4.85 6.83 14.60
C PRO A 54 -5.32 5.45 15.06
N TYR A 55 -4.89 4.42 14.33
CA TYR A 55 -5.20 3.01 14.56
C TYR A 55 -4.97 2.57 16.01
N GLU A 56 -3.86 3.02 16.58
CA GLU A 56 -3.46 2.74 17.95
C GLU A 56 -3.29 4.06 18.68
N THR A 57 -4.11 4.28 19.71
CA THR A 57 -4.17 5.58 20.41
C THR A 57 -2.87 5.97 21.11
N SER A 58 -1.94 5.04 21.28
CA SER A 58 -0.61 5.29 21.85
C SER A 58 0.48 5.61 20.83
N TRP A 59 0.25 5.35 19.53
CA TRP A 59 1.23 5.59 18.47
C TRP A 59 0.83 6.78 17.61
N HIS A 60 1.60 7.86 17.72
CA HIS A 60 1.31 9.16 17.10
C HIS A 60 -0.13 9.64 17.32
N PRO A 61 -0.58 9.82 18.58
CA PRO A 61 -1.93 10.31 18.88
C PRO A 61 -2.27 11.67 18.25
N GLU A 62 -1.24 12.44 17.89
CA GLU A 62 -1.36 13.71 17.17
C GLU A 62 -1.71 13.56 15.68
N PHE A 63 -1.53 12.36 15.10
CA PHE A 63 -1.76 12.12 13.68
C PHE A 63 -3.20 11.74 13.40
N LEU A 64 -3.89 12.57 12.63
CA LEU A 64 -5.28 12.35 12.25
C LEU A 64 -5.37 11.93 10.79
N HIS A 65 -6.08 10.83 10.53
CA HIS A 65 -6.30 10.33 9.19
C HIS A 65 -7.50 11.00 8.52
N GLN A 66 -7.37 11.22 7.21
CA GLN A 66 -8.37 11.89 6.39
C GLN A 66 -9.18 10.89 5.56
N GLY A 67 -10.20 10.33 6.19
CA GLY A 67 -11.00 9.26 5.63
C GLY A 67 -10.37 7.89 5.87
N ARG A 68 -11.21 6.88 6.07
CA ARG A 68 -10.80 5.49 6.28
C ARG A 68 -11.51 4.63 5.25
N ASN A 69 -10.74 3.77 4.57
CA ASN A 69 -11.29 2.83 3.58
C ASN A 69 -12.15 3.49 2.48
N CYS A 70 -11.91 4.76 2.15
CA CYS A 70 -12.66 5.43 1.08
C CYS A 70 -12.43 4.77 -0.29
N TYR A 71 -11.26 4.15 -0.51
CA TYR A 71 -11.00 3.35 -1.71
C TYR A 71 -11.61 1.95 -1.65
N ALA A 72 -11.85 1.42 -0.45
CA ALA A 72 -12.58 0.17 -0.27
C ALA A 72 -14.01 0.27 -0.79
N TYR A 73 -14.64 1.45 -0.64
CA TYR A 73 -15.93 1.74 -1.27
C TYR A 73 -15.87 1.62 -2.79
N LEU A 74 -14.83 2.15 -3.44
CA LEU A 74 -14.70 2.05 -4.90
C LEU A 74 -14.61 0.59 -5.35
N VAL A 75 -13.81 -0.21 -4.65
CA VAL A 75 -13.66 -1.64 -4.95
C VAL A 75 -14.95 -2.40 -4.67
N GLY A 76 -15.54 -2.23 -3.50
CA GLY A 76 -16.77 -2.95 -3.13
C GLY A 76 -17.98 -2.56 -3.98
N LYS A 77 -18.05 -1.30 -4.45
CA LYS A 77 -19.15 -0.83 -5.29
C LYS A 77 -19.00 -1.19 -6.76
N PHE A 78 -17.79 -1.13 -7.31
CA PHE A 78 -17.55 -1.27 -8.75
C PHE A 78 -16.80 -2.55 -9.14
N GLY A 79 -16.37 -3.37 -8.18
CA GLY A 79 -15.57 -4.56 -8.40
C GLY A 79 -14.09 -4.24 -8.61
N TYR A 80 -13.21 -5.14 -8.15
CA TYR A 80 -11.77 -4.98 -8.33
C TYR A 80 -11.35 -5.06 -9.82
N GLU A 81 -12.16 -5.69 -10.67
CA GLU A 81 -11.96 -5.83 -12.11
C GLU A 81 -11.96 -4.47 -12.84
N THR A 82 -12.48 -3.43 -12.19
CA THR A 82 -12.34 -2.04 -12.63
C THR A 82 -10.88 -1.62 -12.75
N PHE A 83 -9.98 -2.25 -12.00
CA PHE A 83 -8.56 -1.91 -11.92
C PHE A 83 -7.69 -3.05 -12.48
N ASP A 84 -6.75 -2.70 -13.35
CA ASP A 84 -5.71 -3.62 -13.81
C ASP A 84 -4.74 -3.99 -12.69
N TRP A 85 -4.48 -3.02 -11.80
CA TRP A 85 -3.65 -3.15 -10.63
C TRP A 85 -4.06 -2.12 -9.57
N ILE A 86 -3.83 -2.45 -8.31
CA ILE A 86 -4.01 -1.59 -7.16
C ILE A 86 -2.69 -1.55 -6.39
N SER A 87 -2.08 -0.37 -6.35
CA SER A 87 -0.82 -0.11 -5.65
C SER A 87 -1.06 0.47 -4.26
N ILE A 88 -0.87 -0.33 -3.21
CA ILE A 88 -0.94 0.20 -1.84
C ILE A 88 0.33 1.01 -1.56
N GLN A 89 0.18 2.30 -1.26
CA GLN A 89 1.31 3.16 -0.87
C GLN A 89 1.66 2.88 0.60
N LEU A 90 2.79 2.20 0.81
CA LEU A 90 3.24 1.77 2.15
C LEU A 90 4.21 2.76 2.78
N TYR A 91 4.61 3.80 2.05
CA TYR A 91 5.64 4.76 2.48
C TYR A 91 5.05 6.02 3.13
N GLU A 92 3.78 6.04 3.50
CA GLU A 92 3.22 7.18 4.21
C GLU A 92 3.67 7.19 5.67
N THR A 93 3.97 8.38 6.18
CA THR A 93 4.27 8.61 7.60
C THR A 93 3.12 8.11 8.45
N ASN A 94 3.44 7.37 9.50
CA ASN A 94 2.51 6.75 10.43
C ASN A 94 1.55 5.74 9.76
N SER A 95 1.99 5.12 8.66
CA SER A 95 1.27 4.02 8.04
C SER A 95 1.30 2.76 8.91
N HIS A 96 0.33 1.87 8.73
CA HIS A 96 0.31 0.59 9.43
C HIS A 96 1.54 -0.28 9.08
N ALA A 97 2.08 -0.12 7.87
CA ALA A 97 3.32 -0.75 7.46
C ALA A 97 4.53 -0.22 8.23
N GLU A 98 4.64 1.09 8.44
CA GLU A 98 5.67 1.67 9.31
C GLU A 98 5.56 1.17 10.75
N TRP A 99 4.34 1.14 11.31
CA TRP A 99 4.09 0.59 12.65
C TRP A 99 4.61 -0.84 12.80
N ALA A 100 4.24 -1.71 11.88
CA ALA A 100 4.50 -3.15 11.98
C ALA A 100 5.96 -3.52 11.69
N THR A 101 6.68 -2.71 10.91
CA THR A 101 8.01 -3.06 10.39
C THR A 101 9.16 -2.25 10.98
N THR A 102 8.88 -1.17 11.72
CA THR A 102 9.93 -0.33 12.33
C THR A 102 10.07 -0.53 13.84
N SER A 103 11.30 -0.39 14.32
CA SER A 103 11.65 -0.54 15.74
C SER A 103 11.26 0.65 16.63
N ALA A 104 10.93 1.81 16.02
CA ALA A 104 10.70 3.06 16.73
C ALA A 104 9.42 3.06 17.59
N ALA A 105 8.56 2.07 17.38
CA ALA A 105 7.18 2.07 17.81
C ALA A 105 6.88 1.08 18.96
N GLY A 106 7.85 0.25 19.37
CA GLY A 106 7.62 -0.80 20.37
C GLY A 106 6.71 -1.94 19.89
N ALA A 107 6.32 -1.96 18.62
CA ALA A 107 5.54 -3.03 18.00
C ALA A 107 6.38 -4.29 17.76
N LYS A 108 5.70 -5.43 17.63
CA LYS A 108 6.30 -6.72 17.26
C LYS A 108 6.86 -6.59 15.84
N GLN A 109 8.19 -6.63 15.71
CA GLN A 109 8.87 -6.46 14.42
C GLN A 109 8.57 -7.65 13.51
N GLN A 110 7.66 -7.48 12.56
CA GLN A 110 7.60 -8.34 11.39
C GLN A 110 8.71 -7.90 10.44
N THR A 111 9.32 -8.84 9.74
CA THR A 111 10.08 -8.48 8.54
C THR A 111 9.14 -7.87 7.52
N VAL A 112 9.65 -6.99 6.64
CA VAL A 112 8.83 -6.41 5.57
C VAL A 112 8.22 -7.51 4.70
N LYS A 113 8.96 -8.59 4.42
CA LYS A 113 8.44 -9.72 3.65
C LYS A 113 7.22 -10.37 4.32
N GLU A 114 7.33 -10.72 5.60
CA GLU A 114 6.21 -11.30 6.37
C GLU A 114 5.00 -10.37 6.36
N TYR A 115 5.23 -9.07 6.57
CA TYR A 115 4.16 -8.07 6.54
C TYR A 115 3.43 -8.04 5.19
N LEU A 116 4.17 -8.03 4.08
CA LEU A 116 3.60 -7.99 2.72
C LEU A 116 2.88 -9.30 2.38
N ASP A 117 3.44 -10.45 2.77
CA ASP A 117 2.83 -11.76 2.56
C ASP A 117 1.50 -11.87 3.30
N ASP A 118 1.48 -11.49 4.59
CA ASP A 118 0.26 -11.46 5.39
C ASP A 118 -0.74 -10.45 4.82
N LEU A 119 -0.29 -9.27 4.38
CA LEU A 119 -1.18 -8.22 3.89
C LEU A 119 -1.85 -8.64 2.59
N ALA A 120 -1.11 -9.27 1.68
CA ALA A 120 -1.68 -9.89 0.50
C ALA A 120 -2.73 -10.95 0.85
N ALA A 121 -2.43 -11.82 1.83
CA ALA A 121 -3.36 -12.86 2.25
C ALA A 121 -4.65 -12.27 2.85
N ASP A 122 -4.57 -11.18 3.60
CA ASP A 122 -5.74 -10.50 4.16
C ASP A 122 -6.61 -9.84 3.08
N PHE A 123 -6.01 -9.19 2.09
CA PHE A 123 -6.73 -8.66 0.93
C PHE A 123 -7.39 -9.76 0.09
N GLU A 124 -6.70 -10.88 -0.09
CA GLU A 124 -7.23 -12.04 -0.82
C GLU A 124 -8.34 -12.75 -0.03
N LYS A 125 -8.27 -12.78 1.30
CA LYS A 125 -9.34 -13.30 2.16
C LYS A 125 -10.58 -12.41 2.09
N GLY A 126 -10.37 -11.10 2.03
CA GLY A 126 -11.43 -10.09 1.96
C GLY A 126 -11.96 -9.65 3.31
N TYR A 127 -12.65 -8.52 3.28
CA TYR A 127 -13.24 -7.82 4.42
C TYR A 127 -14.52 -7.11 3.98
N CYS A 128 -15.28 -6.58 4.93
CA CYS A 128 -16.44 -5.75 4.65
C CYS A 128 -16.24 -4.34 5.18
N ILE A 129 -16.89 -3.38 4.53
CA ILE A 129 -17.10 -2.04 5.07
C ILE A 129 -18.59 -1.74 5.13
N ARG A 130 -18.98 -0.90 6.09
CA ARG A 130 -20.34 -0.39 6.20
C ARG A 130 -20.37 1.10 5.90
N VAL A 131 -21.19 1.47 4.93
CA VAL A 131 -21.36 2.87 4.52
C VAL A 131 -22.29 3.57 5.52
N PRO A 132 -21.84 4.60 6.27
CA PRO A 132 -22.58 5.14 7.42
C PRO A 132 -23.97 5.66 7.08
N ASP A 133 -24.11 6.37 5.96
CA ASP A 133 -25.36 7.06 5.62
C ASP A 133 -26.44 6.12 5.04
N SER A 134 -26.01 5.04 4.36
CA SER A 134 -26.93 4.08 3.72
C SER A 134 -27.08 2.77 4.50
N GLY A 135 -26.16 2.47 5.40
CA GLY A 135 -26.02 1.17 6.05
C GLY A 135 -25.58 0.05 5.10
N GLU A 136 -25.28 0.37 3.83
CA GLU A 136 -24.85 -0.58 2.81
C GLU A 136 -23.58 -1.29 3.27
N VAL A 137 -23.60 -2.63 3.24
CA VAL A 137 -22.42 -3.46 3.51
C VAL A 137 -21.81 -3.84 2.18
N LEU A 138 -20.55 -3.45 1.98
CA LEU A 138 -19.81 -3.78 0.77
C LEU A 138 -18.71 -4.77 1.11
N GLU A 139 -18.69 -5.89 0.39
CA GLU A 139 -17.59 -6.85 0.44
C GLU A 139 -16.43 -6.34 -0.41
N VAL A 140 -15.22 -6.51 0.09
CA VAL A 140 -13.99 -6.02 -0.50
C VAL A 140 -12.98 -7.15 -0.50
N ARG A 141 -12.57 -7.57 -1.69
CA ARG A 141 -11.60 -8.64 -1.89
C ARG A 141 -10.73 -8.31 -3.08
N ILE A 142 -9.41 -8.38 -2.91
CA ILE A 142 -8.46 -8.12 -3.98
C ILE A 142 -7.60 -9.38 -4.20
N PRO A 143 -7.66 -9.99 -5.40
CA PRO A 143 -6.76 -11.08 -5.75
C PRO A 143 -5.29 -10.64 -5.74
N ARG A 144 -4.38 -11.56 -5.38
CA ARG A 144 -2.93 -11.30 -5.28
C ARG A 144 -2.34 -10.75 -6.58
N ASP A 145 -2.82 -11.21 -7.73
CA ASP A 145 -2.37 -10.79 -9.06
C ASP A 145 -2.80 -9.35 -9.44
N ARG A 146 -3.63 -8.70 -8.63
CA ARG A 146 -4.00 -7.29 -8.75
C ARG A 146 -3.23 -6.38 -7.78
N LEU A 147 -2.58 -6.94 -6.76
CA LEU A 147 -1.88 -6.17 -5.74
C LEU A 147 -0.47 -5.79 -6.20
N VAL A 148 -0.18 -4.50 -6.12
CA VAL A 148 1.14 -3.91 -6.35
C VAL A 148 1.56 -3.22 -5.06
N TRP A 149 2.84 -3.28 -4.72
CA TRP A 149 3.35 -2.64 -3.52
C TRP A 149 4.06 -1.33 -3.87
N GLY A 150 3.59 -0.24 -3.29
CA GLY A 150 4.16 1.09 -3.47
C GLY A 150 5.19 1.39 -2.38
N PHE A 151 6.42 1.68 -2.79
CA PHE A 151 7.54 2.02 -1.93
C PHE A 151 8.06 3.44 -2.20
N SER A 152 8.84 3.96 -1.26
CA SER A 152 9.65 5.16 -1.48
C SER A 152 10.95 5.04 -0.70
N PHE A 153 12.04 5.49 -1.32
CA PHE A 153 13.41 5.47 -0.80
C PHE A 153 13.89 6.86 -0.39
N GLY A 154 13.08 7.90 -0.62
CA GLY A 154 13.44 9.28 -0.33
C GLY A 154 13.60 9.58 1.17
N ARG A 155 14.82 9.91 1.60
CA ARG A 155 15.10 10.60 2.88
C ARG A 155 14.75 12.08 2.77
N HIS A 156 13.50 12.42 2.51
CA HIS A 156 13.06 13.80 2.69
C HIS A 156 12.32 13.96 4.01
N ALA A 157 12.45 15.15 4.59
CA ALA A 157 11.95 15.60 5.90
C ALA A 157 10.43 15.41 6.15
N ALA A 158 9.71 14.72 5.27
CA ALA A 158 8.28 14.49 5.30
C ALA A 158 7.85 13.11 5.84
N GLY A 159 8.78 12.28 6.33
CA GLY A 159 8.43 11.04 7.06
C GLY A 159 8.13 9.81 6.20
N LYS A 160 8.64 9.74 4.97
CA LYS A 160 8.42 8.59 4.08
C LYS A 160 9.40 7.47 4.36
N PHE A 161 8.95 6.37 4.95
CA PHE A 161 9.80 5.24 5.27
C PHE A 161 9.10 3.93 4.96
N LEU A 162 9.42 3.34 3.81
CA LEU A 162 9.42 1.88 3.80
C LEU A 162 10.67 1.35 3.08
N VAL A 163 11.45 0.63 3.88
CA VAL A 163 12.47 -0.36 3.55
C VAL A 163 13.93 0.13 3.43
N GLN A 164 14.71 -0.22 4.46
CA GLN A 164 16.12 -0.56 4.29
C GLN A 164 16.18 -2.04 3.80
N ASN A 165 16.75 -2.30 2.62
CA ASN A 165 16.91 -3.64 2.00
C ASN A 165 15.66 -4.24 1.31
N PHE A 166 15.13 -3.52 0.32
CA PHE A 166 13.93 -3.86 -0.46
C PHE A 166 14.02 -5.19 -1.22
N ALA A 167 15.15 -5.49 -1.84
CA ALA A 167 15.31 -6.74 -2.60
C ALA A 167 15.15 -8.01 -1.74
N ALA A 168 15.53 -7.96 -0.46
CA ALA A 168 15.34 -9.07 0.48
C ALA A 168 13.91 -9.13 1.06
N SER A 169 13.11 -8.11 0.81
CA SER A 169 11.78 -7.92 1.41
C SER A 169 10.64 -8.31 0.49
N LEU A 170 10.91 -8.63 -0.77
CA LEU A 170 9.87 -9.03 -1.71
C LEU A 170 9.36 -10.44 -1.43
N PRO A 171 8.07 -10.69 -1.68
CA PRO A 171 7.53 -12.05 -1.69
C PRO A 171 8.31 -12.94 -2.65
N ASP A 172 8.46 -14.23 -2.30
CA ASP A 172 8.85 -15.23 -3.27
C ASP A 172 7.80 -15.23 -4.39
N ALA A 173 8.26 -15.30 -5.65
CA ALA A 173 7.57 -14.84 -6.86
C ALA A 173 6.12 -15.33 -7.13
N ASP A 174 5.56 -16.23 -6.32
CA ASP A 174 4.21 -16.76 -6.51
C ASP A 174 3.13 -15.71 -6.20
N GLY A 175 2.55 -15.14 -7.27
CA GLY A 175 1.44 -14.19 -7.18
C GLY A 175 1.84 -12.73 -6.90
N PHE A 176 3.13 -12.43 -6.77
CA PHE A 176 3.61 -11.04 -6.73
C PHE A 176 3.46 -10.38 -8.11
N ARG A 177 2.59 -9.37 -8.21
CA ARG A 177 2.36 -8.67 -9.49
C ARG A 177 3.47 -7.67 -9.82
N GLY A 178 4.00 -6.96 -8.82
CA GLY A 178 5.02 -5.96 -9.02
C GLY A 178 5.08 -4.91 -7.91
N ALA A 179 5.96 -3.93 -8.11
CA ALA A 179 6.16 -2.80 -7.23
C ALA A 179 6.16 -1.48 -8.00
N VAL A 180 5.81 -0.39 -7.32
CA VAL A 180 5.96 0.99 -7.83
C VAL A 180 6.71 1.85 -6.83
N PHE A 181 7.25 2.96 -7.30
CA PHE A 181 8.13 3.85 -6.53
C PHE A 181 7.66 5.31 -6.64
N TRP A 182 7.76 6.07 -5.55
CA TRP A 182 7.39 7.48 -5.48
C TRP A 182 8.60 8.36 -5.17
N ASN A 183 9.21 9.04 -6.12
CA ASN A 183 9.07 8.96 -7.58
C ASN A 183 10.48 8.85 -8.17
N VAL A 184 10.64 8.67 -9.47
CA VAL A 184 11.96 8.48 -10.10
C VAL A 184 12.97 9.58 -9.77
N GLU A 185 12.53 10.82 -9.57
CA GLU A 185 13.42 11.92 -9.18
C GLU A 185 13.91 11.75 -7.73
N ILE A 186 13.01 11.49 -6.78
CA ILE A 186 13.31 11.39 -5.35
C ILE A 186 13.96 10.05 -4.99
N ASP A 187 13.40 8.96 -5.50
CA ASP A 187 13.82 7.59 -5.21
C ASP A 187 15.00 7.17 -6.09
N GLY A 188 15.16 7.81 -7.24
CA GLY A 188 16.34 7.64 -8.08
C GLY A 188 17.58 8.25 -7.47
N THR A 189 17.52 9.25 -6.58
CA THR A 189 18.75 9.90 -6.10
C THR A 189 19.55 9.10 -5.08
N GLY A 190 18.98 8.04 -4.51
CA GLY A 190 19.56 7.37 -3.35
C GLY A 190 19.53 8.23 -2.08
N LEU A 191 19.83 7.60 -0.95
CA LEU A 191 19.66 8.14 0.40
C LEU A 191 20.66 9.24 0.81
N GLU A 192 21.59 9.64 -0.07
CA GLU A 192 22.69 10.54 0.28
C GLU A 192 22.94 11.58 -0.81
N THR A 193 22.70 12.84 -0.45
CA THR A 193 23.08 14.10 -1.12
C THR A 193 22.07 14.76 -2.07
N ASP A 194 21.71 16.01 -1.72
CA ASP A 194 20.92 16.96 -2.51
C ASP A 194 21.56 17.37 -3.85
N ASP A 195 22.65 16.74 -4.27
CA ASP A 195 23.36 17.08 -5.51
C ASP A 195 22.61 16.54 -6.74
N LYS A 196 21.70 17.33 -7.30
CA LYS A 196 20.87 16.99 -8.46
C LYS A 196 21.66 16.70 -9.75
N SER A 197 22.99 16.84 -9.76
CA SER A 197 23.83 16.70 -10.96
C SER A 197 24.42 15.30 -11.20
N ASP A 198 24.30 14.36 -10.26
CA ASP A 198 24.94 13.04 -10.37
C ASP A 198 24.16 12.05 -11.27
N PRO A 199 24.71 11.64 -12.43
CA PRO A 199 24.07 10.65 -13.33
C PRO A 199 24.08 9.21 -12.78
N ASP A 200 24.83 8.89 -11.72
CA ASP A 200 24.81 7.55 -11.09
C ASP A 200 23.55 7.32 -10.23
N LYS A 201 22.68 8.33 -10.09
CA LYS A 201 21.41 8.28 -9.38
C LYS A 201 20.42 7.28 -9.99
N PHE A 202 20.10 7.41 -11.27
CA PHE A 202 19.24 6.45 -11.99
C PHE A 202 19.74 5.00 -11.89
N LEU A 203 21.04 4.82 -11.67
CA LEU A 203 21.67 3.52 -11.49
C LEU A 203 21.29 2.84 -10.16
N HIS A 204 20.95 3.57 -9.09
CA HIS A 204 20.52 2.97 -7.82
C HIS A 204 19.17 2.27 -7.93
N MET A 205 18.13 3.00 -8.35
CA MET A 205 16.81 2.42 -8.60
C MET A 205 16.90 1.29 -9.64
N ALA A 206 17.64 1.50 -10.73
CA ALA A 206 17.84 0.47 -11.73
C ALA A 206 18.61 -0.76 -11.17
N ARG A 207 19.60 -0.59 -10.28
CA ARG A 207 20.30 -1.70 -9.59
C ARG A 207 19.37 -2.46 -8.66
N GLU A 208 18.53 -1.77 -7.90
CA GLU A 208 17.52 -2.43 -7.05
C GLU A 208 16.48 -3.18 -7.89
N LEU A 209 16.02 -2.59 -9.00
CA LEU A 209 15.16 -3.27 -9.98
C LEU A 209 15.88 -4.45 -10.67
N ALA A 210 17.18 -4.35 -10.92
CA ALA A 210 17.98 -5.43 -11.52
C ALA A 210 18.15 -6.61 -10.56
N LYS A 211 18.35 -6.34 -9.26
CA LYS A 211 18.29 -7.36 -8.19
C LYS A 211 16.91 -8.00 -8.12
N LEU A 212 15.85 -7.20 -8.27
CA LEU A 212 14.45 -7.61 -8.20
C LEU A 212 14.04 -8.60 -9.29
N PHE A 213 14.44 -8.32 -10.53
CA PHE A 213 13.99 -9.09 -11.68
C PHE A 213 14.98 -10.16 -12.13
N GLY A 214 16.19 -10.21 -11.54
CA GLY A 214 17.25 -11.17 -11.89
C GLY A 214 17.64 -11.18 -13.38
N ARG A 215 17.19 -10.19 -14.16
CA ARG A 215 17.15 -10.21 -15.64
C ARG A 215 17.49 -8.88 -16.30
N ILE A 216 17.71 -7.81 -15.54
CA ILE A 216 18.06 -6.50 -16.11
C ILE A 216 19.57 -6.33 -16.03
N ARG A 217 20.24 -6.40 -17.18
CA ARG A 217 21.65 -6.03 -17.33
C ARG A 217 21.70 -4.55 -17.67
N ILE A 218 22.25 -3.73 -16.78
CA ILE A 218 22.37 -2.29 -17.01
C ILE A 218 23.78 -2.03 -17.54
N GLU A 219 23.89 -1.85 -18.84
CA GLU A 219 25.15 -1.49 -19.50
C GLU A 219 25.17 0.02 -19.73
N ARG A 220 26.19 0.70 -19.19
CA ARG A 220 26.39 2.14 -19.39
C ARG A 220 26.96 2.31 -20.80
N SER A 221 26.16 2.84 -21.72
CA SER A 221 26.66 3.26 -23.04
C SER A 221 27.50 4.52 -22.86
N MET A 222 28.82 4.39 -22.90
CA MET A 222 29.71 5.54 -23.05
C MET A 222 29.64 6.00 -24.50
N ALA A 223 29.04 7.18 -24.73
CA ALA A 223 29.15 7.92 -25.98
C ALA A 223 30.32 8.91 -25.85
#